data_AF-A0A846XCL5-F1
#
_entry.id   AF-A0A846XCL5-F1
#
_cell.length_a   1.000
_cell.length_b   1.000
_cell.length_c   1.000
_cell.angle_alpha   90.00
_cell.angle_beta   90.00
_cell.angle_gamma   90.00
#
_symmetry.space_group_name_H-M   'P 1'
#
loop_
_entity.id
_entity.type
_entity.pdbx_description
1 polymer ?
#
loop_
_entity_poly.entity_id
_entity_poly.type
_entity_poly.pdbx_seq_one_letter_code
_entity_poly.pdbx_strand_id
1 'polypeptide(L)'
;MHLPARTLRLVHVAVATAAAGALALGSTACGSDDGTGTTAPPSGAATTSASAHDDSGDHEHGDSADAPTAQSLQSILEQITNPDVTVDEKVNLIVDGENRRGQLEQLNAALQTYRGLSYTVADITVDDDTATGQTTITSPRGGSAPPAPVTWEEEDGTWKLSDDGACLLLGFAQIPCAPA
;
A
#
# COMPACT_ATOMS: atom_id res chain seq x y z
N MET A 1 -2.33 -53.73 0.62
CA MET A 1 -2.20 -53.88 -0.84
C MET A 1 -2.23 -52.50 -1.47
N HIS A 2 -1.50 -52.35 -2.57
CA HIS A 2 -0.96 -51.14 -3.20
C HIS A 2 -1.91 -49.94 -3.45
N LEU A 3 -1.36 -48.73 -3.27
CA LEU A 3 -1.78 -47.49 -3.93
C LEU A 3 -1.68 -47.62 -5.46
N PRO A 4 -2.45 -46.81 -6.21
CA PRO A 4 -1.93 -46.22 -7.44
C PRO A 4 -1.80 -44.70 -7.29
N ALA A 5 -0.55 -44.24 -7.27
CA ALA A 5 -0.18 -42.87 -7.63
C ALA A 5 -0.43 -42.64 -9.13
N ARG A 6 -0.93 -41.47 -9.51
CA ARG A 6 -0.95 -41.02 -10.91
C ARG A 6 -0.54 -39.55 -11.03
N THR A 7 0.78 -39.40 -11.17
CA THR A 7 1.50 -38.67 -12.21
C THR A 7 1.09 -37.23 -12.53
N LEU A 8 2.00 -36.31 -12.20
CA LEU A 8 2.10 -34.94 -12.69
C LEU A 8 2.03 -34.85 -14.22
N ARG A 9 1.36 -33.83 -14.73
CA ARG A 9 1.68 -33.22 -16.04
C ARG A 9 2.13 -31.79 -15.82
N LEU A 10 3.45 -31.62 -15.76
CA LEU A 10 4.07 -30.34 -16.09
C LEU A 10 3.86 -30.10 -17.59
N VAL A 11 3.29 -28.96 -17.95
CA VAL A 11 3.36 -28.42 -19.31
C VAL A 11 4.31 -27.23 -19.26
N HIS A 12 5.54 -27.45 -19.68
CA HIS A 12 6.49 -26.40 -20.04
C HIS A 12 6.05 -25.80 -21.38
N VAL A 13 5.92 -24.47 -21.44
CA VAL A 13 5.96 -23.73 -22.71
C VAL A 13 7.15 -22.78 -22.67
N ALA A 14 7.89 -22.82 -23.76
CA ALA A 14 9.24 -22.30 -23.94
C ALA A 14 9.27 -20.83 -24.41
N VAL A 15 10.26 -20.09 -23.89
CA VAL A 15 11.31 -19.29 -24.58
C VAL A 15 10.92 -18.41 -25.79
N ALA A 16 11.25 -17.11 -25.71
CA ALA A 16 12.08 -16.43 -26.72
C ALA A 16 12.62 -15.05 -26.26
N THR A 17 13.89 -14.84 -26.58
CA THR A 17 14.84 -13.74 -26.32
C THR A 17 14.77 -12.57 -27.32
N ALA A 18 15.12 -11.34 -26.89
CA ALA A 18 15.97 -10.34 -27.61
C ALA A 18 16.14 -9.09 -26.69
N ALA A 19 17.32 -8.71 -26.18
CA ALA A 19 18.57 -8.20 -26.78
C ALA A 19 18.60 -6.67 -27.05
N ALA A 20 19.36 -5.99 -26.18
CA ALA A 20 20.30 -4.86 -26.39
C ALA A 20 19.82 -3.47 -26.85
N GLY A 21 20.31 -2.45 -26.13
CA GLY A 21 20.37 -1.06 -26.60
C GLY A 21 20.98 -0.10 -25.57
N ALA A 22 22.29 -0.17 -25.33
CA ALA A 22 23.03 0.88 -24.63
C ALA A 22 23.42 2.00 -25.60
N LEU A 23 23.08 3.25 -25.29
CA LEU A 23 23.60 4.46 -25.93
C LEU A 23 23.78 5.54 -24.86
N ALA A 24 25.00 5.64 -24.34
CA ALA A 24 25.48 6.83 -23.64
C ALA A 24 25.95 7.86 -24.66
N LEU A 25 25.43 9.08 -24.60
CA LEU A 25 26.04 10.28 -25.17
C LEU A 25 25.77 11.44 -24.21
N GLY A 26 26.84 11.96 -23.61
CA GLY A 26 26.80 13.09 -22.71
C GLY A 26 26.65 14.43 -23.42
N SER A 27 26.30 15.45 -22.64
CA SER A 27 26.51 16.85 -22.99
C SER A 27 26.82 17.64 -21.72
N THR A 28 28.07 18.06 -21.62
CA THR A 28 28.55 19.11 -20.73
C THR A 28 28.02 20.46 -21.22
N ALA A 29 27.28 21.19 -20.40
CA ALA A 29 27.04 22.62 -20.62
C ALA A 29 27.02 23.35 -19.29
N CYS A 30 28.20 23.91 -18.98
CA CYS A 30 28.47 24.89 -17.96
C CYS A 30 27.74 26.20 -18.28
N GLY A 31 27.05 26.77 -17.29
CA GLY A 31 26.58 28.16 -17.32
C GLY A 31 26.78 28.77 -15.94
N SER A 32 27.93 29.44 -15.76
CA SER A 32 28.21 30.32 -14.62
C SER A 32 27.74 31.74 -14.94
N ASP A 33 27.11 32.42 -13.98
CA ASP A 33 27.07 33.88 -13.92
C ASP A 33 27.21 34.34 -12.46
N ASP A 34 28.15 35.27 -12.26
CA ASP A 34 28.63 35.83 -11.00
C ASP A 34 27.75 37.01 -10.53
N GLY A 35 27.38 37.03 -9.25
CA GLY A 35 26.72 38.16 -8.58
C GLY A 35 27.39 38.48 -7.25
N THR A 36 28.05 39.64 -7.18
CA THR A 36 28.97 40.08 -6.14
C THR A 36 28.30 40.55 -4.83
N GLY A 37 28.76 39.97 -3.71
CA GLY A 37 29.34 40.68 -2.55
C GLY A 37 28.49 41.54 -1.58
N THR A 38 28.63 41.19 -0.29
CA THR A 38 28.56 42.03 0.94
C THR A 38 27.20 42.03 1.68
N THR A 39 27.05 41.79 2.99
CA THR A 39 27.91 41.92 4.19
C THR A 39 27.41 40.95 5.30
N ALA A 40 28.31 40.31 6.06
CA ALA A 40 28.08 39.62 7.34
C ALA A 40 28.49 40.55 8.52
N PRO A 41 28.21 40.32 9.84
CA PRO A 41 28.20 39.03 10.58
C PRO A 41 27.24 39.00 11.82
N PRO A 42 27.49 38.23 12.91
CA PRO A 42 27.49 36.77 13.06
C PRO A 42 26.47 36.29 14.13
N SER A 43 26.18 34.98 14.18
CA SER A 43 26.16 34.15 15.41
C SER A 43 25.49 32.79 15.15
N GLY A 44 26.19 31.71 15.51
CA GLY A 44 25.59 30.37 15.72
C GLY A 44 26.15 29.24 14.85
N ALA A 45 27.39 28.82 15.10
CA ALA A 45 27.83 27.43 14.87
C ALA A 45 27.55 26.66 16.18
N ALA A 46 27.23 25.37 16.27
CA ALA A 46 27.11 24.20 15.40
C ALA A 46 26.18 23.20 16.18
N THR A 47 25.67 22.05 15.74
CA THR A 47 26.30 20.89 15.09
C THR A 47 25.19 19.87 14.76
N THR A 48 25.20 19.40 13.52
CA THR A 48 24.75 18.11 12.94
C THR A 48 23.85 17.16 13.74
N SER A 49 22.77 16.71 13.07
CA SER A 49 22.75 15.38 12.46
C SER A 49 21.83 15.41 11.23
N ALA A 50 22.45 15.34 10.07
CA ALA A 50 21.80 14.98 8.82
C ALA A 50 21.73 13.45 8.78
N SER A 51 20.54 12.89 8.69
CA SER A 51 20.35 11.66 7.94
C SER A 51 19.91 12.10 6.56
N ALA A 52 20.90 12.20 5.67
CA ALA A 52 20.66 12.16 4.25
C ALA A 52 20.18 10.73 3.93
N HIS A 53 18.98 10.62 3.36
CA HIS A 53 18.65 9.51 2.50
C HIS A 53 18.79 10.06 1.09
N ASP A 54 20.02 9.93 0.58
CA ASP A 54 20.28 9.91 -0.85
C ASP A 54 19.76 8.55 -1.31
N ASP A 55 18.66 8.54 -2.05
CA ASP A 55 18.45 7.51 -3.05
C ASP A 55 18.09 8.21 -4.35
N SER A 56 19.16 8.64 -5.02
CA SER A 56 19.13 8.99 -6.44
C SER A 56 19.14 7.68 -7.23
N GLY A 57 17.99 7.01 -7.29
CA GLY A 57 17.74 5.85 -8.15
C GLY A 57 16.93 6.26 -9.38
N ASP A 58 17.61 6.37 -10.52
CA ASP A 58 16.98 6.51 -11.83
C ASP A 58 16.20 5.22 -12.16
N HIS A 59 14.88 5.28 -12.00
CA HIS A 59 13.93 4.31 -12.54
C HIS A 59 12.82 5.06 -13.28
N GLU A 60 13.02 5.32 -14.58
CA GLU A 60 11.87 5.34 -15.48
C GLU A 60 11.35 3.90 -15.56
N HIS A 61 10.26 3.58 -14.85
CA HIS A 61 9.16 2.65 -15.22
C HIS A 61 8.19 2.51 -14.03
N GLY A 62 6.96 2.98 -14.21
CA GLY A 62 5.86 2.87 -13.23
C GLY A 62 5.68 4.13 -12.40
N ASP A 63 4.45 4.62 -12.31
CA ASP A 63 4.03 5.67 -11.38
C ASP A 63 4.07 5.11 -9.95
N SER A 64 5.27 4.87 -9.39
CA SER A 64 5.37 4.38 -8.01
C SER A 64 4.81 5.44 -7.08
N ALA A 65 3.79 5.08 -6.32
CA ALA A 65 3.18 6.00 -5.36
C ALA A 65 4.21 6.42 -4.31
N ASP A 66 4.11 7.66 -3.80
CA ASP A 66 4.84 8.04 -2.60
C ASP A 66 4.60 7.02 -1.47
N ALA A 67 5.62 6.77 -0.65
CA ALA A 67 5.53 5.87 0.49
C ALA A 67 4.31 6.25 1.37
N PRO A 68 3.49 5.27 1.81
CA PRO A 68 2.22 5.56 2.44
C PRO A 68 2.42 6.12 3.85
N THR A 69 1.55 7.04 4.23
CA THR A 69 1.47 7.54 5.60
C THR A 69 0.49 6.71 6.43
N ALA A 70 0.64 6.71 7.76
CA ALA A 70 -0.33 6.07 8.64
C ALA A 70 -1.76 6.60 8.44
N GLN A 71 -1.89 7.90 8.17
CA GLN A 71 -3.18 8.55 7.95
C GLN A 71 -3.81 8.15 6.62
N SER A 72 -3.03 7.97 5.55
CA SER A 72 -3.55 7.52 4.25
C SER A 72 -4.02 6.06 4.34
N LEU A 73 -3.24 5.17 4.96
CA LEU A 73 -3.61 3.76 5.16
C LEU A 73 -4.85 3.61 6.06
N GLN A 74 -4.91 4.40 7.13
CA GLN A 74 -6.09 4.49 8.01
C GLN A 74 -7.34 4.94 7.23
N SER A 75 -7.21 5.94 6.36
CA SER A 75 -8.34 6.49 5.58
C SER A 75 -8.94 5.44 4.62
N ILE A 76 -8.13 4.51 4.10
CA ILE A 76 -8.61 3.38 3.29
C ILE A 76 -9.57 2.51 4.11
N LEU A 77 -9.16 2.11 5.33
CA LEU A 77 -9.99 1.29 6.23
C LEU A 77 -11.28 2.01 6.65
N GLU A 78 -11.19 3.31 6.93
CA GLU A 78 -12.33 4.14 7.28
C GLU A 78 -13.34 4.22 6.13
N GLN A 79 -12.89 4.41 4.89
CA GLN A 79 -13.78 4.43 3.72
C GLN A 79 -14.41 3.06 3.45
N ILE A 80 -13.64 1.97 3.54
CA ILE A 80 -14.17 0.60 3.37
C ILE A 80 -15.24 0.29 4.44
N THR A 81 -15.09 0.83 5.65
CA THR A 81 -16.07 0.63 6.74
C THR A 81 -17.04 1.78 6.96
N ASN A 82 -17.08 2.74 6.04
CA ASN A 82 -18.09 3.78 6.03
C ASN A 82 -19.35 3.25 5.31
N PRO A 83 -20.49 3.09 5.98
CA PRO A 83 -21.73 2.60 5.35
C PRO A 83 -22.34 3.54 4.30
N ASP A 84 -21.87 4.80 4.24
CA ASP A 84 -22.36 5.81 3.31
C ASP A 84 -21.50 5.87 2.03
N VAL A 85 -20.37 5.17 2.00
CA VAL A 85 -19.57 4.93 0.79
C VAL A 85 -20.20 3.77 0.01
N THR A 86 -20.34 3.94 -1.31
CA THR A 86 -20.97 2.93 -2.16
C THR A 86 -20.09 1.69 -2.32
N VAL A 87 -20.68 0.55 -2.67
CA VAL A 87 -19.89 -0.67 -2.93
C VAL A 87 -18.94 -0.46 -4.12
N ASP A 88 -19.38 0.26 -5.16
CA ASP A 88 -18.54 0.62 -6.32
C ASP A 88 -17.32 1.46 -5.92
N GLU A 89 -17.42 2.33 -4.93
CA GLU A 89 -16.26 3.05 -4.41
C GLU A 89 -15.36 2.13 -3.58
N LYS A 90 -15.94 1.22 -2.78
CA LYS A 90 -15.16 0.30 -1.92
C LYS A 90 -14.36 -0.74 -2.69
N VAL A 91 -14.88 -1.24 -3.80
CA VAL A 91 -14.13 -2.20 -4.64
C VAL A 91 -12.84 -1.58 -5.18
N ASN A 92 -12.80 -0.27 -5.39
CA ASN A 92 -11.59 0.43 -5.86
C ASN A 92 -10.56 0.67 -4.74
N LEU A 93 -10.92 0.42 -3.48
CA LEU A 93 -10.03 0.57 -2.33
C LEU A 93 -9.37 -0.76 -1.92
N ILE A 94 -9.66 -1.85 -2.63
CA ILE A 94 -9.23 -3.21 -2.31
C ILE A 94 -8.63 -3.83 -3.56
N VAL A 95 -7.45 -4.45 -3.44
CA VAL A 95 -6.87 -5.27 -4.52
C VAL A 95 -7.83 -6.39 -4.88
N ASP A 96 -8.09 -6.58 -6.18
CA ASP A 96 -9.11 -7.50 -6.67
C ASP A 96 -10.51 -7.29 -6.05
N GLY A 97 -10.84 -6.06 -5.65
CA GLY A 97 -12.04 -5.75 -4.87
C GLY A 97 -13.37 -6.15 -5.53
N GLU A 98 -13.44 -6.22 -6.86
CA GLU A 98 -14.62 -6.73 -7.58
C GLU A 98 -14.96 -8.18 -7.22
N ASN A 99 -13.95 -9.02 -6.93
CA ASN A 99 -14.17 -10.39 -6.44
C ASN A 99 -14.77 -10.43 -5.03
N ARG A 100 -14.80 -9.29 -4.32
CA ARG A 100 -15.32 -9.14 -2.96
C ARG A 100 -16.65 -8.38 -2.91
N ARG A 101 -17.25 -8.06 -4.05
CA ARG A 101 -18.46 -7.22 -4.13
C ARG A 101 -19.59 -7.74 -3.24
N GLY A 102 -19.89 -9.04 -3.28
CA GLY A 102 -20.96 -9.64 -2.46
C GLY A 102 -20.68 -9.59 -0.95
N GLN A 103 -19.41 -9.66 -0.54
CA GLN A 103 -18.98 -9.52 0.85
C GLN A 103 -19.04 -8.05 1.28
N LEU A 104 -18.69 -7.11 0.39
CA LEU A 104 -18.80 -5.68 0.65
C LEU A 104 -20.26 -5.21 0.76
N GLU A 105 -21.18 -5.81 0.00
CA GLU A 105 -22.63 -5.59 0.18
C GLU A 105 -23.10 -6.03 1.58
N GLN A 106 -22.68 -7.21 2.02
CA GLN A 106 -22.96 -7.71 3.38
C GLN A 106 -22.34 -6.82 4.46
N LEU A 107 -21.10 -6.38 4.24
CA LEU A 107 -20.40 -5.46 5.13
C LEU A 107 -21.18 -4.14 5.24
N ASN A 108 -21.61 -3.57 4.12
CA ASN A 108 -22.41 -2.35 4.10
C ASN A 108 -23.71 -2.51 4.87
N ALA A 109 -24.43 -3.61 4.66
CA ALA A 109 -25.66 -3.91 5.38
C ALA A 109 -25.43 -4.01 6.90
N ALA A 110 -24.35 -4.66 7.33
CA ALA A 110 -23.99 -4.75 8.75
C ALA A 110 -23.68 -3.36 9.34
N LEU A 111 -22.88 -2.56 8.63
CA LEU A 111 -22.44 -1.24 9.07
C LEU A 111 -23.59 -0.22 9.17
N GLN A 112 -24.72 -0.42 8.49
CA GLN A 112 -25.92 0.41 8.69
C GLN A 112 -26.38 0.41 10.16
N THR A 113 -26.18 -0.71 10.86
CA THR A 113 -26.55 -0.87 12.28
C THR A 113 -25.37 -0.74 13.25
N TYR A 114 -24.14 -0.72 12.72
CA TYR A 114 -22.91 -0.72 13.51
C TYR A 114 -21.93 0.34 13.00
N ARG A 115 -22.25 1.61 13.28
CA ARG A 115 -21.54 2.79 12.78
C ARG A 115 -20.51 3.32 13.78
N GLY A 116 -19.45 3.96 13.28
CA GLY A 116 -18.47 4.68 14.10
C GLY A 116 -17.26 3.82 14.54
N LEU A 117 -16.87 2.86 13.71
CA LEU A 117 -15.56 2.22 13.85
C LEU A 117 -14.45 3.27 13.65
N SER A 118 -13.38 3.15 14.42
CA SER A 118 -12.16 3.94 14.21
C SER A 118 -10.93 3.05 14.20
N TYR A 119 -9.90 3.52 13.52
CA TYR A 119 -8.67 2.78 13.29
C TYR A 119 -7.47 3.58 13.79
N THR A 120 -6.39 2.88 14.09
CA THR A 120 -5.07 3.49 14.30
C THR A 120 -4.05 2.57 13.66
N VAL A 121 -3.30 3.10 12.70
CA VAL A 121 -2.22 2.39 12.01
C VAL A 121 -0.88 2.91 12.55
N ALA A 122 0.02 2.00 12.91
CA ALA A 122 1.35 2.30 13.40
C ALA A 122 2.36 1.28 12.88
N ASP A 123 3.65 1.51 13.17
CA ASP A 123 4.74 0.57 12.88
C ASP A 123 4.73 0.08 11.42
N ILE A 124 4.66 1.03 10.48
CA ILE A 124 4.57 0.72 9.04
C ILE A 124 5.94 0.32 8.50
N THR A 125 5.96 -0.81 7.81
CA THR A 125 7.09 -1.28 7.00
C THR A 125 6.66 -1.33 5.54
N VAL A 126 7.49 -0.78 4.66
CA VAL A 126 7.26 -0.78 3.20
C VAL A 126 8.34 -1.63 2.54
N ASP A 127 7.93 -2.50 1.64
CA ASP A 127 8.77 -3.38 0.82
C ASP A 127 8.21 -3.37 -0.60
N ASP A 128 8.92 -2.70 -1.52
CA ASP A 128 8.45 -2.40 -2.87
C ASP A 128 7.00 -1.84 -2.87
N ASP A 129 6.10 -2.49 -3.58
CA ASP A 129 4.70 -2.12 -3.75
C ASP A 129 3.81 -2.62 -2.60
N THR A 130 4.38 -3.05 -1.48
CA THR A 130 3.64 -3.58 -0.32
C THR A 130 3.95 -2.80 0.95
N ALA A 131 2.91 -2.44 1.70
CA ALA A 131 3.04 -1.85 3.03
C ALA A 131 2.32 -2.71 4.06
N THR A 132 2.96 -2.95 5.21
CA THR A 132 2.35 -3.64 6.35
C THR A 132 2.41 -2.75 7.58
N GLY A 133 1.29 -2.63 8.29
CA GLY A 133 1.17 -1.77 9.48
C GLY A 133 0.36 -2.43 10.58
N GLN A 134 0.74 -2.18 11.83
CA GLN A 134 0.01 -2.63 13.00
C GLN A 134 -1.25 -1.78 13.17
N THR A 135 -2.41 -2.42 13.00
CA THR A 135 -3.71 -1.75 13.02
C THR A 135 -4.51 -2.13 14.25
N THR A 136 -4.95 -1.12 14.99
CA THR A 136 -5.92 -1.25 16.08
C THR A 136 -7.30 -0.83 15.59
N ILE A 137 -8.31 -1.67 15.82
CA ILE A 137 -9.72 -1.36 15.52
C ILE A 137 -10.45 -1.09 16.82
N THR A 138 -11.14 0.05 16.90
CA THR A 138 -11.91 0.46 18.08
C THR A 138 -13.40 0.47 17.79
N SER A 139 -14.17 -0.15 18.69
CA SER A 139 -15.63 -0.20 18.58
C SER A 139 -16.27 1.11 19.02
N PRO A 140 -17.35 1.55 18.35
CA PRO A 140 -18.18 2.69 18.81
C PRO A 140 -18.80 2.45 20.20
N ARG A 141 -18.93 1.18 20.63
CA ARG A 141 -19.47 0.80 21.95
C ARG A 141 -18.39 0.69 23.03
N GLY A 142 -17.16 1.08 22.70
CA GLY A 142 -15.99 0.95 23.55
C GLY A 142 -15.27 -0.39 23.39
N GLY A 143 -13.99 -0.39 23.76
CA GLY A 143 -13.08 -1.52 23.57
C GLY A 143 -12.36 -1.49 22.22
N SER A 144 -11.14 -2.00 22.21
CA SER A 144 -10.30 -2.11 21.02
C SER A 144 -9.77 -3.54 20.89
N ALA A 145 -9.71 -4.02 19.65
CA ALA A 145 -9.00 -5.27 19.37
C ALA A 145 -7.50 -5.08 19.60
N PRO A 146 -6.75 -6.13 20.01
CA PRO A 146 -5.30 -6.08 19.96
C PRO A 146 -4.80 -5.68 18.56
N PRO A 147 -3.70 -4.91 18.46
CA PRO A 147 -3.15 -4.54 17.15
C PRO A 147 -2.83 -5.79 16.33
N ALA A 148 -3.26 -5.82 15.08
CA ALA A 148 -3.00 -6.90 14.13
C ALA A 148 -2.28 -6.33 12.90
N PRO A 149 -1.38 -7.10 12.26
CA PRO A 149 -0.78 -6.68 11.00
C PRO A 149 -1.87 -6.62 9.93
N VAL A 150 -1.93 -5.50 9.22
CA VAL A 150 -2.76 -5.29 8.03
C VAL A 150 -1.83 -4.93 6.90
N THR A 151 -2.12 -5.44 5.71
CA THR A 151 -1.30 -5.24 4.52
C THR A 151 -2.08 -4.44 3.48
N TRP A 152 -1.35 -3.57 2.80
CA TRP A 152 -1.79 -2.77 1.68
C TRP A 152 -0.83 -3.01 0.52
N GLU A 153 -1.33 -2.86 -0.69
CA GLU A 153 -0.59 -3.05 -1.92
C GLU A 153 -0.81 -1.81 -2.79
N GLU A 154 0.23 -1.40 -3.50
CA GLU A 154 0.22 -0.30 -4.44
C GLU A 154 -0.14 -0.84 -5.83
N GLU A 155 -1.19 -0.29 -6.43
CA GLU A 155 -1.57 -0.56 -7.81
C GLU A 155 -1.84 0.75 -8.52
N ASP A 156 -1.16 0.98 -9.64
CA ASP A 156 -1.34 2.15 -10.50
C ASP A 156 -1.19 3.49 -9.74
N GLY A 157 -0.14 3.60 -8.91
CA GLY A 157 0.17 4.79 -8.12
C GLY A 157 -0.76 4.99 -6.92
N THR A 158 -1.57 3.99 -6.57
CA THR A 158 -2.57 4.10 -5.51
C THR A 158 -2.49 2.93 -4.53
N TRP A 159 -2.30 3.25 -3.25
CA TRP A 159 -2.40 2.27 -2.17
C TRP A 159 -3.85 1.78 -1.98
N LYS A 160 -4.01 0.46 -1.97
CA LYS A 160 -5.26 -0.26 -1.71
C LYS A 160 -5.06 -1.25 -0.58
N LEU A 161 -6.13 -1.64 0.10
CA LEU A 161 -6.09 -2.73 1.05
C LEU A 161 -5.83 -4.04 0.28
N SER A 162 -4.87 -4.87 0.71
CA SER A 162 -4.65 -6.16 0.08
C SER A 162 -5.85 -7.10 0.26
N ASP A 163 -5.94 -8.16 -0.54
CA ASP A 163 -6.99 -9.18 -0.38
C ASP A 163 -6.95 -9.82 1.01
N ASP A 164 -5.75 -10.12 1.53
CA ASP A 164 -5.56 -10.63 2.90
C ASP A 164 -6.02 -9.63 3.96
N GLY A 165 -5.70 -8.33 3.79
CA GLY A 165 -6.17 -7.26 4.65
C GLY A 165 -7.70 -7.12 4.63
N ALA A 166 -8.32 -7.24 3.46
CA ALA A 166 -9.77 -7.24 3.29
C ALA A 166 -10.40 -8.45 3.98
N CYS A 167 -9.81 -9.64 3.84
CA CYS A 167 -10.27 -10.84 4.54
C CYS A 167 -10.21 -10.72 6.06
N LEU A 168 -9.15 -10.12 6.59
CA LEU A 168 -9.03 -9.84 8.02
C LEU A 168 -10.16 -8.91 8.49
N LEU A 169 -10.44 -7.83 7.74
CA LEU A 169 -11.51 -6.89 8.06
C LEU A 169 -12.91 -7.55 8.00
N LEU A 170 -13.18 -8.33 6.95
CA LEU A 170 -14.42 -9.08 6.81
C LEU A 170 -14.59 -10.12 7.94
N GLY A 171 -13.50 -10.73 8.40
CA GLY A 171 -13.49 -11.64 9.54
C GLY A 171 -13.96 -10.97 10.84
N PHE A 172 -13.58 -9.71 11.10
CA PHE A 172 -14.11 -8.94 12.24
C PHE A 172 -15.62 -8.70 12.14
N ALA A 173 -16.13 -8.55 10.92
CA ALA A 173 -17.57 -8.44 10.65
C ALA A 173 -18.29 -9.81 10.62
N GLN A 174 -17.58 -10.92 10.85
CA GLN A 174 -18.08 -12.29 10.75
C GLN A 174 -18.60 -12.64 9.33
N ILE A 175 -18.05 -11.99 8.31
CA ILE A 175 -18.38 -12.24 6.90
C ILE A 175 -17.31 -13.20 6.34
N PRO A 176 -17.71 -14.31 5.70
CA PRO A 176 -16.74 -15.26 5.16
C PRO A 176 -15.96 -14.67 3.99
N CYS A 177 -14.63 -14.81 4.02
CA CYS A 177 -13.75 -14.35 2.93
C CYS A 177 -13.43 -15.43 1.88
N ALA A 178 -14.31 -16.42 1.69
CA ALA A 178 -14.11 -17.46 0.70
C ALA A 178 -13.88 -16.83 -0.70
N PRO A 179 -13.00 -17.39 -1.54
CA PRO A 179 -12.90 -16.94 -2.94
C PRO A 179 -14.27 -17.08 -3.61
N ALA A 180 -14.63 -16.09 -4.41
CA ALA A 180 -15.87 -16.10 -5.19
C ALA A 180 -15.90 -17.24 -6.21
#